data_AF-A0A067MUE1-F1
#
_entry.id   AF-A0A067MUE1-F1
#
_cell.length_a   1.000
_cell.length_b   1.000
_cell.length_c   1.000
_cell.angle_alpha   90.00
_cell.angle_beta   90.00
_cell.angle_gamma   90.00
#
_symmetry.space_group_name_H-M   'P 1'
#
loop_
_entity.id
_entity.type
_entity.pdbx_description
1 polymer ?
#
loop_
_entity_poly.entity_id
_entity_poly.type
_entity_poly.pdbx_seq_one_letter_code
_entity_poly.pdbx_strand_id
1 'polypeptide(L)'
;MSSSDQSRAQPLVDRLPDDVLIKVFETYSQYAQHWHNWIKKRSMLGLSQVCRRWRELTHSYPLFWTRLHLSGSDRDPVKLAEVWVERSGTCPLWIRIEGFRGREERAYTQLCPSYRLHRG
;
A
#
# COMPACT_ATOMS: atom_id res chain seq x y z
N MET A 1 43.24 -6.29 -29.77
CA MET A 1 42.90 -6.46 -28.35
C MET A 1 42.89 -5.08 -27.72
N SER A 2 41.73 -4.44 -27.60
CA SER A 2 41.57 -3.23 -26.80
C SER A 2 40.34 -3.43 -25.93
N SER A 3 40.62 -3.67 -24.65
CA SER A 3 39.64 -3.74 -23.58
C SER A 3 39.16 -2.32 -23.31
N SER A 4 38.01 -1.97 -23.87
CA SER A 4 37.31 -0.74 -23.51
C SER A 4 36.68 -0.96 -22.14
N ASP A 5 37.35 -0.43 -21.12
CA ASP A 5 36.93 -0.38 -19.73
C ASP A 5 35.66 0.47 -19.60
N GLN A 6 34.51 -0.14 -19.91
CA GLN A 6 33.21 0.42 -19.62
C GLN A 6 32.95 0.19 -18.12
N SER A 7 33.59 1.01 -17.28
CA SER A 7 33.18 1.19 -15.90
C SER A 7 31.72 1.63 -15.90
N ARG A 8 30.81 0.67 -15.71
CA ARG A 8 29.37 0.91 -15.64
C ARG A 8 29.14 1.83 -14.45
N ALA A 9 28.98 3.13 -14.73
CA ALA A 9 28.58 4.10 -13.73
C ALA A 9 27.28 3.58 -13.09
N GLN A 10 27.38 3.10 -11.85
CA GLN A 10 26.22 2.60 -11.14
C GLN A 10 25.21 3.74 -11.02
N PRO A 11 23.92 3.48 -11.33
CA PRO A 11 22.85 4.44 -11.10
C PRO A 11 22.98 5.08 -9.71
N LEU A 12 22.74 6.39 -9.60
CA LEU A 12 22.88 7.13 -8.33
C LEU A 12 22.11 6.47 -7.17
N VAL A 13 20.97 5.85 -7.47
CA VAL A 13 20.15 5.11 -6.50
C VAL A 13 20.86 3.92 -5.88
N ASP A 14 21.84 3.33 -6.56
CA ASP A 14 22.65 2.21 -6.05
C ASP A 14 23.82 2.68 -5.17
N ARG A 15 24.17 3.97 -5.25
CA ARG A 15 25.28 4.57 -4.49
C ARG A 15 24.84 5.23 -3.19
N LEU A 16 23.55 5.53 -3.05
CA LEU A 16 23.00 6.08 -1.81
C LEU A 16 23.07 5.03 -0.70
N PRO A 17 23.41 5.39 0.55
CA PRO A 17 23.22 4.54 1.72
C PRO A 17 21.75 4.18 1.96
N ASP A 18 21.52 3.06 2.68
CA ASP A 18 20.18 2.55 2.95
C ASP A 18 19.33 3.50 3.80
N ASP A 19 19.93 4.16 4.80
CA ASP A 19 19.26 5.15 5.66
C ASP A 19 18.78 6.38 4.88
N VAL A 20 19.57 6.84 3.90
CA VAL A 20 19.18 7.92 3.01
C VAL A 20 18.00 7.52 2.12
N LEU A 21 18.02 6.30 1.56
CA LEU A 21 16.89 5.77 0.78
C LEU A 21 15.64 5.62 1.63
N ILE A 22 15.76 5.09 2.85
CA ILE A 22 14.67 5.00 3.83
C ILE A 22 14.08 6.38 4.09
N LYS A 23 14.92 7.41 4.28
CA LYS A 23 14.45 8.79 4.48
C LYS A 23 13.69 9.34 3.27
N VAL A 24 14.16 9.03 2.07
CA VAL A 24 13.45 9.38 0.82
C VAL A 24 12.09 8.67 0.76
N PHE A 25 12.02 7.38 1.10
CA PHE A 25 10.78 6.61 1.12
C PHE A 25 9.78 7.12 2.17
N GLU A 26 10.25 7.45 3.38
CA GLU A 26 9.45 8.10 4.42
C GLU A 26 8.84 9.41 3.90
N THR A 27 9.68 10.26 3.32
CA THR A 27 9.28 11.56 2.78
C THR A 27 8.25 11.38 1.68
N TYR A 28 8.52 10.51 0.71
CA TYR A 28 7.58 10.15 -0.35
C TYR A 28 6.25 9.64 0.21
N SER A 29 6.29 8.76 1.22
CA SER A 29 5.10 8.21 1.86
C SER A 29 4.24 9.32 2.46
N GLN A 30 4.86 10.23 3.22
CA GLN A 30 4.18 11.38 3.83
C GLN A 30 3.55 12.28 2.77
N TYR A 31 4.30 12.69 1.74
CA TYR A 31 3.77 13.49 0.63
C TYR A 31 2.60 12.80 -0.09
N ALA A 32 2.71 11.50 -0.37
CA ALA A 32 1.64 10.72 -1.00
C ALA A 32 0.35 10.70 -0.17
N GLN A 33 0.45 10.76 1.17
CA GLN A 33 -0.72 10.84 2.05
C GLN A 33 -1.46 12.18 1.91
N HIS A 34 -0.74 13.27 1.64
CA HIS A 34 -1.31 14.61 1.59
C HIS A 34 -1.90 15.00 0.22
N TRP A 35 -1.38 14.46 -0.89
CA TRP A 35 -1.65 15.06 -2.21
C TRP A 35 -2.65 14.35 -3.16
N HIS A 36 -2.95 13.04 -3.08
CA HIS A 36 -3.84 12.41 -4.09
C HIS A 36 -4.61 11.18 -3.61
N ASN A 37 -5.95 11.16 -3.76
CA ASN A 37 -6.84 10.06 -3.29
C ASN A 37 -6.55 8.66 -3.87
N TRP A 38 -5.87 8.56 -5.02
CA TRP A 38 -5.60 7.25 -5.68
C TRP A 38 -4.17 6.73 -5.44
N ILE A 39 -3.17 7.62 -5.28
CA ILE A 39 -1.80 7.27 -4.90
C ILE A 39 -1.73 6.85 -3.41
N LYS A 40 -2.68 7.32 -2.60
CA LYS A 40 -2.80 7.08 -1.15
C LYS A 40 -2.75 5.62 -0.71
N LYS A 41 -3.27 4.68 -1.50
CA LYS A 41 -3.60 3.35 -0.97
C LYS A 41 -2.41 2.38 -0.94
N ARG A 42 -1.37 2.63 -1.74
CA ARG A 42 -0.38 1.58 -2.09
C ARG A 42 1.02 2.13 -2.39
N SER A 43 1.38 3.31 -1.86
CA SER A 43 2.68 3.94 -2.08
C SER A 43 3.86 2.98 -1.81
N MET A 44 3.80 2.22 -0.72
CA MET A 44 4.86 1.26 -0.36
C MET A 44 4.87 0.02 -1.25
N LEU A 45 3.70 -0.47 -1.70
CA LEU A 45 3.67 -1.52 -2.72
C LEU A 45 4.32 -1.02 -4.01
N GLY A 46 4.04 0.21 -4.44
CA GLY A 46 4.68 0.83 -5.60
C GLY A 46 6.20 0.87 -5.47
N LEU A 47 6.72 1.36 -4.33
CA LEU A 47 8.17 1.38 -4.06
C LEU A 47 8.78 -0.02 -4.09
N SER A 48 8.10 -1.02 -3.54
CA SER A 48 8.59 -2.42 -3.52
C SER A 48 8.73 -3.06 -4.90
N GLN A 49 8.12 -2.47 -5.95
CA GLN A 49 8.18 -2.99 -7.32
C GLN A 49 9.26 -2.33 -8.19
N VAL A 50 9.99 -1.32 -7.69
CA VAL A 50 10.97 -0.58 -8.51
C VAL A 50 12.21 -1.42 -8.82
N CYS A 51 12.88 -1.93 -7.80
CA CYS A 51 14.03 -2.82 -7.95
C CYS A 51 14.18 -3.74 -6.72
N ARG A 52 15.09 -4.71 -6.79
CA ARG A 52 15.33 -5.67 -5.68
C ARG A 52 15.70 -4.94 -4.38
N ARG A 53 16.60 -3.96 -4.46
CA ARG A 53 17.06 -3.20 -3.30
C ARG A 53 15.92 -2.45 -2.60
N TRP A 54 15.04 -1.81 -3.38
CA TRP A 54 13.89 -1.07 -2.84
C TRP A 54 12.89 -2.02 -2.19
N ARG A 55 12.69 -3.21 -2.78
CA ARG A 55 11.87 -4.25 -2.16
C ARG A 55 12.43 -4.72 -0.82
N GLU A 56 13.72 -4.99 -0.75
CA GLU A 56 14.40 -5.42 0.47
C GLU A 56 14.26 -4.36 1.57
N LEU A 57 14.55 -3.09 1.25
CA LEU A 57 14.43 -1.97 2.20
C LEU A 57 12.99 -1.68 2.64
N THR A 58 12.04 -1.72 1.70
CA THR A 58 10.64 -1.49 2.06
C THR A 58 10.10 -2.59 2.95
N HIS A 59 10.51 -3.84 2.74
CA HIS A 59 10.08 -4.99 3.55
C HIS A 59 10.78 -5.05 4.91
N SER A 60 12.04 -4.62 5.00
CA SER A 60 12.81 -4.66 6.25
C SER A 60 12.43 -3.58 7.26
N TYR A 61 11.61 -2.60 6.86
CA TYR A 61 11.22 -1.46 7.69
C TYR A 61 9.73 -1.51 8.06
N PRO A 62 9.36 -2.01 9.27
CA PRO A 62 7.96 -2.23 9.63
C PRO A 62 7.12 -0.95 9.66
N LEU A 63 7.74 0.20 9.95
CA LEU A 63 7.06 1.49 9.99
C LEU A 63 6.38 1.88 8.67
N PHE A 64 6.90 1.41 7.53
CA PHE A 64 6.28 1.63 6.22
C PHE A 64 4.91 0.96 6.08
N TRP A 65 4.64 -0.07 6.88
CA TRP A 65 3.43 -0.87 6.83
C TRP A 65 2.43 -0.49 7.93
N THR A 66 2.65 0.61 8.65
CA THR A 66 1.78 1.02 9.78
C THR A 66 0.54 1.79 9.36
N ARG A 67 0.44 2.25 8.11
CA ARG A 67 -0.73 3.02 7.63
C ARG A 67 -1.41 2.26 6.51
N LEU A 68 -2.60 1.76 6.80
CA LEU A 68 -3.44 1.02 5.86
C LEU A 68 -4.69 1.84 5.52
N HIS A 69 -4.99 1.92 4.24
CA HIS A 69 -6.24 2.50 3.76
C HIS A 69 -7.01 1.47 2.94
N LEU A 70 -8.16 1.05 3.46
CA LEU A 70 -9.06 0.10 2.82
C LEU A 70 -10.26 0.84 2.24
N SER A 71 -10.73 0.39 1.09
CA SER A 71 -11.89 0.97 0.42
C SER A 71 -12.79 -0.10 -0.18
N GLY A 72 -14.08 0.22 -0.36
CA GLY A 72 -15.02 -0.66 -1.06
C GLY A 72 -14.66 -0.97 -2.52
N SER A 73 -13.69 -0.25 -3.10
CA SER A 73 -13.13 -0.52 -4.44
C SER A 73 -11.95 -1.49 -4.45
N ASP A 74 -11.41 -1.86 -3.28
CA ASP A 74 -10.32 -2.83 -3.22
C ASP A 74 -10.82 -4.23 -3.59
N ARG A 75 -10.11 -4.90 -4.50
CA ARG A 75 -10.49 -6.25 -4.97
C ARG A 75 -10.56 -7.27 -3.84
N ASP A 76 -9.63 -7.17 -2.91
CA ASP A 76 -9.50 -8.08 -1.76
C ASP A 76 -8.93 -7.29 -0.57
N PRO A 77 -9.80 -6.61 0.21
CA PRO A 77 -9.37 -5.79 1.34
C PRO A 77 -8.83 -6.64 2.50
N VAL A 78 -9.25 -7.90 2.62
CA VAL A 78 -8.80 -8.82 3.68
C VAL A 78 -7.36 -9.22 3.44
N LYS A 79 -7.04 -9.73 2.25
CA LYS A 79 -5.66 -10.09 1.89
C LYS A 79 -4.73 -8.88 1.96
N LEU A 80 -5.23 -7.69 1.61
CA LEU A 80 -4.46 -6.46 1.75
C LEU A 80 -4.14 -6.15 3.21
N ALA A 81 -5.12 -6.33 4.11
CA ALA A 81 -4.92 -6.15 5.53
C ALA A 81 -3.94 -7.18 6.12
N GLU A 82 -4.03 -8.46 5.72
CA GLU A 82 -3.09 -9.51 6.14
C GLU A 82 -1.65 -9.14 5.81
N VAL A 83 -1.38 -8.66 4.59
CA VAL A 83 -0.05 -8.22 4.17
C VAL A 83 0.46 -7.06 5.03
N TRP A 84 -0.41 -6.10 5.40
CA TRP A 84 -0.01 -4.99 6.24
C TRP A 84 0.27 -5.42 7.68
N VAL A 85 -0.56 -6.31 8.24
CA VAL A 85 -0.40 -6.87 9.58
C VAL A 85 0.89 -7.66 9.70
N GLU A 86 1.17 -8.55 8.74
CA GLU A 86 2.40 -9.33 8.73
C GLU A 86 3.64 -8.41 8.71
N ARG A 87 3.61 -7.37 7.88
CA ARG A 87 4.79 -6.52 7.63
C ARG A 87 4.97 -5.41 8.64
N SER A 88 3.92 -4.98 9.34
CA SER A 88 4.04 -4.02 10.44
C SER A 88 4.73 -4.62 11.66
N GLY A 89 4.83 -5.96 11.74
CA GLY A 89 5.43 -6.64 12.88
C GLY A 89 4.73 -6.24 14.18
N THR A 90 5.50 -5.70 15.12
CA THR A 90 5.00 -5.22 16.42
C THR A 90 4.57 -3.75 16.41
N CYS A 91 4.72 -3.03 15.29
CA CYS A 91 4.36 -1.63 15.20
C CYS A 91 2.83 -1.46 15.15
N PRO A 92 2.26 -0.50 15.91
CA PRO A 92 0.83 -0.22 15.85
C PRO A 92 0.36 0.17 14.44
N LEU A 93 -0.75 -0.43 14.02
CA LEU A 93 -1.42 -0.12 12.75
C LEU A 93 -2.45 0.99 12.92
N TRP A 94 -2.39 1.97 12.03
CA TRP A 94 -3.46 2.91 11.78
C TRP A 94 -4.22 2.51 10.52
N ILE A 95 -5.51 2.21 10.68
CA ILE A 95 -6.36 1.71 9.60
C ILE A 95 -7.46 2.73 9.35
N ARG A 96 -7.59 3.16 8.09
CA ARG A 96 -8.73 3.96 7.61
C ARG A 96 -9.54 3.15 6.63
N ILE A 97 -10.84 3.12 6.82
CA ILE A 97 -11.75 2.36 5.98
C ILE A 97 -12.79 3.30 5.37
N GLU A 98 -12.93 3.30 4.04
CA GLU A 98 -13.80 4.20 3.30
C GLU A 98 -14.76 3.48 2.35
N GLY A 99 -15.96 4.04 2.19
CA GLY A 99 -16.77 3.79 1.00
C GLY A 99 -17.22 2.34 0.82
N PHE A 100 -17.62 1.66 1.89
CA PHE A 100 -18.58 0.56 1.75
C PHE A 100 -19.95 1.15 1.40
N ARG A 101 -20.14 1.65 0.16
CA ARG A 101 -21.51 1.73 -0.37
C ARG A 101 -21.97 0.28 -0.44
N GLY A 102 -22.85 -0.10 0.49
CA GLY A 102 -23.23 -1.48 0.72
C GLY A 102 -23.50 -2.18 -0.60
N ARG A 103 -22.72 -3.22 -0.90
CA ARG A 103 -23.12 -4.25 -1.86
C ARG A 103 -24.17 -5.16 -1.19
N GLU A 104 -25.11 -4.55 -0.47
CA GLU A 104 -26.06 -5.20 0.44
C GLU A 104 -27.50 -4.73 0.18
N GLU A 105 -27.83 -4.26 -1.03
CA GLU A 105 -29.24 -4.08 -1.40
C GLU A 105 -29.80 -5.23 -2.24
N ARG A 106 -28.99 -6.29 -2.50
CA ARG A 106 -29.46 -7.46 -3.28
C ARG A 106 -29.46 -8.78 -2.52
N ALA A 107 -28.78 -8.87 -1.38
CA ALA A 107 -28.80 -10.09 -0.56
C ALA A 107 -29.92 -10.03 0.50
N TYR A 108 -30.15 -8.86 1.12
CA TYR A 108 -31.16 -8.78 2.16
C TYR A 108 -32.56 -8.95 1.65
N THR A 109 -32.93 -8.39 0.48
CA THR A 109 -34.27 -8.49 -0.13
C THR A 109 -34.68 -9.89 -0.59
N GLN A 110 -33.72 -10.82 -0.71
CA GLN A 110 -33.98 -12.21 -1.08
C GLN A 110 -34.13 -13.16 0.13
N LEU A 111 -33.72 -12.74 1.33
CA LEU A 111 -33.71 -13.62 2.51
C LEU A 111 -34.98 -13.57 3.39
N CYS A 112 -35.85 -12.57 3.27
CA CYS A 112 -37.02 -12.33 4.14
C CYS A 112 -38.12 -11.47 3.47
N PRO A 113 -39.06 -11.99 2.67
CA PRO A 113 -40.07 -11.20 1.92
C PRO A 113 -40.92 -10.16 2.70
N SER A 114 -40.85 -10.11 4.03
CA SER A 114 -41.66 -9.28 4.93
C SER A 114 -41.34 -7.78 4.95
N TYR A 115 -40.17 -7.32 4.49
CA TYR A 115 -39.84 -5.88 4.47
C TYR A 115 -40.46 -5.09 3.31
N ARG A 116 -41.31 -5.71 2.48
CA ARG A 116 -41.98 -5.03 1.36
C ARG A 116 -43.18 -4.14 1.77
N LEU A 117 -43.54 -4.09 3.05
CA LEU A 117 -44.81 -3.47 3.49
C LEU A 117 -44.71 -2.08 4.13
N HIS A 118 -43.56 -1.41 4.17
CA HIS A 118 -43.43 -0.07 4.78
C HIS A 118 -42.86 1.00 3.84
N ARG A 119 -43.40 1.07 2.62
CA ARG A 119 -43.45 2.32 1.85
C ARG A 119 -44.84 2.44 1.23
N GLY A 120 -45.76 3.01 2.02
CA GLY A 120 -46.95 3.69 1.50
C GLY A 120 -46.58 5.14 1.19
#